data_AF-A0A1I3XQ42-F1
#
_entry.id   AF-A0A1I3XQ42-F1
#
_cell.length_a   1.000
_cell.length_b   1.000
_cell.length_c   1.000
_cell.angle_alpha   90.00
_cell.angle_beta   90.00
_cell.angle_gamma   90.00
#
_symmetry.space_group_name_H-M   'P 1'
#
loop_
_entity.id
_entity.type
_entity.pdbx_description
1 polymer ?
#
loop_
_entity_poly.entity_id
_entity_poly.type
_entity_poly.pdbx_seq_one_letter_code
_entity_poly.pdbx_strand_id
1 'polypeptide(L)' 'MDRNAEVRRLNEADGHIAKAELALTKQLLVVDKLKADGHDTTEAKKQLQDFEDTLATLREHRGLIVDMIAQIDAGLA' A
#
# COMPACT_ATOMS: atom_id res chain seq x y z
N MET A 1 -16.27 -16.73 10.34
CA MET A 1 -16.29 -15.24 10.17
C MET A 1 -17.33 -14.81 9.12
N ASP A 2 -17.69 -13.52 9.00
CA ASP A 2 -18.63 -13.03 7.95
C ASP A 2 -17.88 -12.69 6.66
N ARG A 3 -18.11 -13.49 5.61
CA ARG A 3 -17.55 -13.28 4.26
C ARG A 3 -17.77 -11.87 3.72
N ASN A 4 -18.97 -11.31 3.90
CA ASN A 4 -19.30 -9.99 3.37
C ASN A 4 -18.53 -8.88 4.09
N ALA A 5 -18.20 -9.08 5.37
CA ALA A 5 -17.34 -8.15 6.10
C ALA A 5 -15.90 -8.18 5.57
N GLU A 6 -15.35 -9.36 5.28
CA GLU A 6 -13.99 -9.47 4.72
C GLU A 6 -13.91 -8.89 3.30
N VAL A 7 -14.94 -9.07 2.46
CA VAL A 7 -14.99 -8.43 1.13
C VAL A 7 -14.99 -6.90 1.24
N ARG A 8 -15.69 -6.32 2.23
CA ARG A 8 -15.63 -4.86 2.47
C ARG A 8 -14.23 -4.41 2.87
N ARG A 9 -13.57 -5.15 3.78
CA ARG A 9 -12.18 -4.86 4.17
C ARG A 9 -11.22 -4.98 2.99
N LEU A 10 -11.44 -5.95 2.09
CA LEU A 10 -10.63 -6.09 0.88
C LEU A 10 -10.75 -4.86 -0.02
N ASN A 11 -11.97 -4.39 -0.26
CA ASN A 11 -12.19 -3.17 -1.05
C ASN A 11 -11.56 -1.92 -0.40
N GLU A 12 -11.61 -1.82 0.93
CA GLU A 12 -10.93 -0.74 1.67
C GLU A 12 -9.41 -0.83 1.53
N ALA A 13 -8.84 -2.03 1.67
CA ALA A 13 -7.41 -2.27 1.49
C ALA A 13 -6.95 -1.92 0.06
N ASP A 14 -7.71 -2.33 -0.96
CA ASP A 14 -7.45 -1.97 -2.36
C ASP A 14 -7.46 -0.45 -2.55
N GLY A 15 -8.42 0.24 -1.96
CA GLY A 15 -8.49 1.71 -1.98
C GLY A 15 -7.29 2.39 -1.31
N HIS A 16 -6.80 1.86 -0.19
CA HIS A 16 -5.61 2.38 0.50
C HIS A 16 -4.34 2.16 -0.31
N ILE A 17 -4.17 0.96 -0.89
CA ILE A 17 -3.03 0.63 -1.75
C ILE A 17 -3.00 1.56 -2.96
N ALA A 18 -4.11 1.72 -3.67
CA ALA A 18 -4.17 2.60 -4.85
C ALA A 18 -3.83 4.06 -4.50
N LYS A 19 -4.29 4.56 -3.34
CA LYS A 19 -3.94 5.91 -2.86
C LYS A 19 -2.45 6.03 -2.54
N ALA A 20 -1.88 5.04 -1.86
CA ALA A 20 -0.46 5.02 -1.51
C ALA A 20 0.43 4.95 -2.75
N GLU A 21 0.12 4.09 -3.71
CA GLU A 21 0.84 3.97 -4.99
C GLU A 21 0.84 5.28 -5.78
N LEU A 22 -0.32 5.95 -5.86
CA LEU A 22 -0.43 7.25 -6.53
C LEU A 22 0.40 8.32 -5.80
N ALA A 23 0.34 8.35 -4.47
CA ALA A 23 1.09 9.31 -3.67
C ALA A 23 2.61 9.10 -3.83
N LEU A 24 3.06 7.85 -3.76
CA LEU A 24 4.47 7.48 -3.94
C LEU A 24 4.97 7.89 -5.32
N THR A 25 4.21 7.59 -6.38
CA THR A 25 4.55 7.99 -7.75
C THR A 25 4.70 9.50 -7.89
N LYS A 26 3.78 10.28 -7.29
CA LYS A 26 3.87 11.75 -7.30
C LYS A 26 5.11 12.24 -6.54
N GLN A 27 5.39 11.64 -5.39
CA GLN A 27 6.50 12.06 -4.54
C GLN A 27 7.86 11.74 -5.19
N LEU A 28 7.97 10.61 -5.89
CA LEU A 28 9.15 10.28 -6.70
C LEU A 28 9.45 11.37 -7.74
N LEU A 29 8.44 11.79 -8.51
CA LEU A 29 8.59 12.86 -9.50
C LEU A 29 9.04 14.20 -8.87
N VAL A 30 8.53 14.51 -7.68
CA VAL A 30 8.94 15.72 -6.94
C VAL A 30 10.40 15.62 -6.50
N VAL A 31 10.82 14.48 -5.96
CA VAL A 31 12.21 14.25 -5.51
C VAL A 31 13.17 14.29 -6.69
N ASP A 32 12.82 13.70 -7.82
CA ASP A 32 13.64 13.74 -9.04
C ASP A 32 13.81 15.17 -9.56
N LYS A 33 12.74 15.98 -9.52
CA LYS A 33 12.83 17.40 -9.86
C LYS A 33 13.74 18.16 -8.90
N LEU A 34 13.57 17.99 -7.59
CA LEU A 34 14.40 18.64 -6.58
C LEU A 34 15.89 18.28 -6.76
N LYS A 35 16.17 17.02 -7.08
CA LYS A 35 17.53 16.54 -7.38
C LYS A 35 18.09 17.21 -8.63
N ALA A 36 17.29 17.33 -9.70
CA ALA A 36 17.71 17.99 -10.94
C ALA A 36 17.99 19.49 -10.73
N ASP A 37 17.23 20.13 -9.85
CA ASP A 37 17.40 21.54 -9.46
C ASP A 37 18.58 21.74 -8.47
N GLY A 38 19.30 20.68 -8.10
CA GLY A 38 20.49 20.73 -7.25
C GLY A 38 20.23 20.74 -5.75
N HIS A 39 18.99 20.48 -5.31
CA HIS A 39 18.67 20.37 -3.88
C HIS A 39 19.20 19.07 -3.27
N ASP A 40 19.54 19.13 -1.97
CA ASP A 40 19.75 17.91 -1.19
C ASP A 40 18.41 17.18 -1.00
N THR A 41 18.39 15.92 -1.42
CA THR A 41 17.20 15.06 -1.43
C THR A 41 17.35 13.85 -0.51
N THR A 42 18.38 13.82 0.35
CA THR A 42 18.70 12.65 1.18
C THR A 42 17.53 12.26 2.08
N GLU A 43 16.99 13.20 2.86
CA GLU A 43 15.84 12.92 3.74
C GLU A 43 14.56 12.59 2.96
N ALA A 44 14.35 13.25 1.80
CA ALA A 44 13.18 12.97 0.97
C ALA A 44 13.20 11.55 0.39
N LYS A 45 14.38 11.02 0.04
CA LYS A 45 14.55 9.62 -0.39
C LYS A 45 14.33 8.63 0.75
N LYS A 46 14.80 8.96 1.96
CA LYS A 46 14.53 8.13 3.13
C LYS A 46 13.03 8.05 3.41
N GLN A 47 12.33 9.18 3.35
CA GLN A 47 10.88 9.21 3.51
C GLN A 47 10.15 8.43 2.41
N LEU A 48 10.65 8.45 1.17
CA LEU A 48 10.12 7.59 0.09
C LEU A 48 10.28 6.10 0.41
N GLN A 49 11.43 5.70 0.97
CA GLN A 49 11.64 4.33 1.41
C GLN A 49 10.64 3.93 2.51
N ASP A 50 10.42 4.78 3.51
CA ASP A 50 9.44 4.52 4.57
C ASP A 50 8.01 4.35 4.00
N PHE A 51 7.67 5.09 2.93
CA PHE A 51 6.39 4.93 2.24
C PHE A 51 6.32 3.65 1.40
N GLU A 52 7.41 3.22 0.78
CA GLU A 52 7.50 1.92 0.09
C GLU A 52 7.29 0.75 1.06
N ASP A 53 7.92 0.81 2.23
CA ASP A 53 7.79 -0.20 3.27
C ASP A 53 6.35 -0.25 3.83
N THR A 54 5.73 0.93 3.97
CA THR A 54 4.31 1.04 4.34
C THR A 54 3.42 0.41 3.27
N LEU A 55 3.69 0.66 1.99
CA LEU A 55 2.94 0.07 0.87
C LEU A 55 3.10 -1.46 0.83
N ALA A 56 4.29 -1.98 1.12
CA ALA A 56 4.51 -3.42 1.26
C ALA A 56 3.62 -4.02 2.37
N THR A 57 3.59 -3.37 3.54
CA THR A 57 2.74 -3.78 4.67
C THR A 57 1.25 -3.79 4.28
N LEU A 58 0.77 -2.79 3.53
CA LEU A 58 -0.61 -2.75 3.04
C LEU A 58 -0.93 -3.92 2.10
N ARG A 59 0.01 -4.28 1.22
CA ARG A 59 -0.14 -5.42 0.29
C ARG A 59 -0.16 -6.75 1.03
N GLU A 60 0.66 -6.90 2.07
CA GLU A 60 0.63 -8.08 2.95
C GLU A 60 -0.71 -8.19 3.68
N HIS A 61 -1.19 -7.09 4.27
CA HIS A 61 -2.50 -7.06 4.92
C HIS A 61 -3.64 -7.43 3.97
N ARG A 62 -3.61 -6.93 2.73
CA ARG A 62 -4.55 -7.35 1.67
C ARG A 62 -4.48 -8.86 1.42
N GLY A 63 -3.29 -9.44 1.35
CA GLY A 63 -3.08 -10.88 1.19
C GLY A 63 -3.76 -11.68 2.30
N LEU A 64 -3.59 -11.27 3.56
CA LEU A 64 -4.25 -11.92 4.71
C LEU A 64 -5.78 -11.89 4.61
N ILE A 65 -6.37 -10.79 4.12
CA ILE A 65 -7.82 -10.71 3.91
C ILE A 65 -8.28 -11.68 2.81
N VAL A 66 -7.54 -11.77 1.70
CA VAL A 66 -7.84 -12.72 0.61
C VAL A 66 -7.78 -14.15 1.11
N ASP A 67 -6.75 -14.50 1.88
CA ASP A 67 -6.59 -15.83 2.46
C ASP A 67 -7.76 -16.16 3.41
N MET A 68 -8.19 -15.20 4.23
CA MET A 68 -9.34 -15.37 5.11
C MET A 68 -10.63 -15.62 4.32
N ILE A 69 -10.88 -14.86 3.24
CA ILE A 69 -12.04 -15.09 2.37
C ILE A 69 -11.99 -16.49 1.77
N ALA A 70 -10.83 -16.94 1.30
CA ALA A 70 -10.67 -18.27 0.75
C ALA A 70 -10.94 -19.37 1.79
N GLN A 71 -10.51 -19.19 3.05
CA GLN A 71 -10.81 -20.12 4.13
C GLN A 71 -12.31 -20.16 4.44
N ILE A 72 -12.99 -19.01 4.47
CA ILE A 72 -14.46 -18.94 4.66
C ILE A 72 -15.18 -19.65 3.52
N ASP A 73 -14.78 -19.40 2.27
CA ASP A 73 -15.39 -20.01 1.08
C ASP A 73 -15.15 -21.54 1.02
N ALA A 74 -14.05 -22.02 1.61
CA ALA A 74 -13.76 -23.45 1.77
C ALA A 74 -14.42 -24.08 3.02
N GLY A 75 -15.09 -23.31 3.87
CA GLY A 75 -15.68 -23.79 5.13
C GLY A 75 -14.66 -24.13 6.22
N LEU A 76 -13.46 -23.53 6.17
CA LEU A 76 -12.33 -23.77 7.06
C LEU A 76 -12.17 -22.70 8.16
N ALA A 77 -13.07 -21.70 8.23
CA ALA A 77 -13.00 -20.52 9.09
C ALA A 77 -14.28 -20.23 9.90
#